data_AF-A0A4Y8P7Q3-F1
#
_entry.id   AF-A0A4Y8P7Q3-F1
#
_cell.length_a   1.000
_cell.length_b   1.000
_cell.length_c   1.000
_cell.angle_alpha   90.00
_cell.angle_beta   90.00
_cell.angle_gamma   90.00
#
_symmetry.space_group_name_H-M   'P 1'
#
loop_
_entity.id
_entity.type
_entity.pdbx_description
1 polymer ?
#
loop_
_entity_poly.entity_id
_entity_poly.type
_entity_poly.pdbx_seq_one_letter_code
_entity_poly.pdbx_strand_id
1 'polypeptide(L)'
;MLQILLFLSSCLHFNISLKAISFDDFLDFFEKDNKNNYNKGVISVKVSLNNQALYVLEGNKVILASHVCTGKRDSTPTGYFKVLDKQMHKRSSSYGFWVKEGKYIPSDVSGCPGPGWRYVGYPMPYAVEFSPGYYIHQGYVWPVPRSHGCIRLEWKEAERFYKLVDRGTPISIKKTQPEDKKVGKRLKQPKSYKKPDPSPFLLVSERAFNPY
;
A
#
# COMPACT_ATOMS: atom_id res chain seq x y z
N MET A 1 36.30 8.63 53.22
CA MET A 1 36.14 7.22 52.78
C MET A 1 34.68 7.06 52.37
N LEU A 2 34.43 6.99 51.06
CA LEU A 2 33.22 6.60 50.31
C LEU A 2 31.83 7.16 50.72
N GLN A 3 31.30 8.08 49.91
CA GLN A 3 29.89 8.48 49.89
C GLN A 3 29.22 7.75 48.72
N ILE A 4 28.25 6.88 49.01
CA ILE A 4 27.50 6.09 48.03
C ILE A 4 26.44 6.99 47.39
N LEU A 5 26.60 7.31 46.10
CA LEU A 5 25.56 7.96 45.29
C LEU A 5 24.65 6.87 44.68
N LEU A 6 23.41 6.80 45.13
CA LEU A 6 22.34 6.03 44.49
C LEU A 6 21.85 6.79 43.25
N PHE A 7 22.11 6.25 42.05
CA PHE A 7 21.46 6.72 40.83
C PHE A 7 20.06 6.08 40.71
N LEU A 8 19.03 6.88 41.00
CA LEU A 8 17.66 6.57 40.59
C LEU A 8 17.54 6.81 39.08
N SER A 9 17.58 5.72 38.31
CA SER A 9 17.29 5.72 36.88
C SER A 9 15.79 5.92 36.66
N SER A 10 15.36 7.15 36.38
CA SER A 10 14.02 7.43 35.89
C SER A 10 13.93 7.07 34.41
N CYS A 11 13.37 5.89 34.13
CA CYS A 11 12.97 5.50 32.78
C CYS A 11 11.83 6.40 32.29
N LEU A 12 12.18 7.44 31.51
CA LEU A 12 11.23 8.20 30.69
C LEU A 12 10.62 7.25 29.65
N HIS A 13 9.45 6.72 29.95
CA HIS A 13 8.61 6.03 28.99
C HIS A 13 8.06 7.06 27.99
N PHE A 14 8.68 7.15 26.82
CA PHE A 14 8.08 7.83 25.68
C PHE A 14 6.90 7.00 25.17
N ASN A 15 5.71 7.28 25.71
CA ASN A 15 4.44 6.85 25.15
C ASN A 15 4.20 7.67 23.87
N ILE A 16 4.70 7.20 22.74
CA ILE A 16 4.36 7.79 21.44
C ILE A 16 2.97 7.29 21.08
N SER A 17 1.95 8.04 21.51
CA SER A 17 0.63 7.96 20.91
C SER A 17 0.77 8.31 19.43
N LEU A 18 0.41 7.37 18.54
CA LEU A 18 0.26 7.62 17.11
C LEU A 18 -0.85 8.66 16.90
N LYS A 19 -0.51 9.95 17.01
CA LYS A 19 -1.41 11.04 16.62
C LYS A 19 -1.51 11.07 15.10
N ALA A 20 -2.74 11.01 14.59
CA ALA A 20 -3.03 11.34 13.21
C ALA A 20 -2.55 12.78 12.93
N ILE A 21 -1.75 12.95 11.87
CA ILE A 21 -1.25 14.26 11.44
C ILE A 21 -2.46 15.11 11.01
N SER A 22 -2.56 16.35 11.50
CA SER A 22 -3.62 17.26 11.08
C SER A 22 -3.43 17.66 9.61
N PHE A 23 -4.48 18.15 8.95
CA PHE A 23 -4.37 18.54 7.54
C PHE A 23 -3.39 19.72 7.34
N ASP A 24 -3.31 20.61 8.32
CA ASP A 24 -2.42 21.76 8.29
C ASP A 24 -0.97 21.34 8.54
N ASP A 25 -0.72 20.44 9.51
CA ASP A 25 0.62 19.85 9.73
C ASP A 25 1.10 19.07 8.50
N PHE A 26 0.17 18.42 7.81
CA PHE A 26 0.42 17.73 6.56
C PHE A 26 0.84 18.74 5.48
N LEU A 27 0.08 19.82 5.27
CA LEU A 27 0.40 20.87 4.29
C LEU A 27 1.74 21.59 4.57
N ASP A 28 1.98 21.98 5.82
CA ASP A 28 3.23 22.65 6.23
C ASP A 28 4.44 21.75 6.00
N PHE A 29 4.30 20.45 6.22
CA PHE A 29 5.34 19.48 5.87
C PHE A 29 5.57 19.40 4.35
N PHE A 30 4.51 19.44 3.52
CA PHE A 30 4.66 19.43 2.05
C PHE A 30 5.38 20.65 1.52
N GLU A 31 5.14 21.83 2.08
CA GLU A 31 5.83 23.04 1.63
C GLU A 31 7.31 23.02 2.00
N LYS A 32 7.67 22.40 3.13
CA LYS A 32 9.05 22.43 3.64
C LYS A 32 10.00 21.46 2.91
N ASP A 33 9.54 20.29 2.50
CA ASP A 33 10.38 19.26 1.84
C ASP A 33 10.66 19.59 0.35
N ASN A 34 9.90 20.51 -0.25
CA ASN A 34 9.94 20.83 -1.68
C ASN A 34 10.92 21.95 -2.10
N LYS A 35 11.75 22.47 -1.19
CA LYS A 35 12.72 23.54 -1.53
C LYS A 35 13.81 23.15 -2.55
N ASN A 36 13.90 21.87 -2.97
CA ASN A 36 15.01 21.35 -3.79
C ASN A 36 14.64 20.93 -5.23
N ASN A 37 13.43 21.19 -5.77
CA ASN A 37 13.08 20.81 -7.15
C ASN A 37 12.23 21.87 -7.88
N TYR A 38 12.88 22.91 -8.39
CA TYR A 38 12.22 24.11 -8.94
C TYR A 38 11.43 23.90 -10.25
N ASN A 39 11.50 22.74 -10.91
CA ASN A 39 10.89 22.52 -12.24
C ASN A 39 9.83 21.41 -12.31
N LYS A 40 9.55 20.69 -11.22
CA LYS A 40 8.56 19.59 -11.20
C LYS A 40 7.54 19.85 -10.09
N GLY A 41 6.25 19.80 -10.42
CA GLY A 41 5.18 19.99 -9.43
C GLY A 41 5.21 18.91 -8.34
N VAL A 42 4.71 19.25 -7.15
CA VAL A 42 4.66 18.30 -6.03
C VAL A 42 3.78 17.11 -6.39
N ILE A 43 4.32 15.90 -6.29
CA ILE A 43 3.53 14.68 -6.50
C ILE A 43 2.63 14.46 -5.29
N SER A 44 1.35 14.15 -5.53
CA SER A 44 0.41 13.72 -4.49
C SER A 44 -0.51 12.63 -4.99
N VAL A 45 -1.02 11.82 -4.06
CA VAL A 45 -1.94 10.72 -4.35
C VAL A 45 -3.26 10.98 -3.65
N LYS A 46 -4.36 10.75 -4.37
CA LYS A 46 -5.71 10.78 -3.83
C LYS A 46 -6.41 9.48 -4.15
N VAL A 47 -7.04 8.88 -3.15
CA VAL A 47 -7.84 7.67 -3.29
C VAL A 47 -9.29 7.99 -2.90
N SER A 48 -10.22 7.60 -3.76
CA SER A 48 -11.67 7.69 -3.56
C SER A 48 -12.24 6.29 -3.36
N LEU A 49 -12.72 6.01 -2.15
CA LEU A 49 -13.28 4.70 -1.81
C LEU A 49 -14.63 4.47 -2.51
N ASN A 50 -15.50 5.46 -2.62
CA ASN A 50 -16.81 5.27 -3.26
C ASN A 50 -16.67 5.13 -4.78
N ASN A 51 -15.74 5.86 -5.41
CA ASN A 51 -15.51 5.77 -6.85
C ASN A 51 -14.54 4.63 -7.23
N GLN A 52 -13.99 3.90 -6.24
CA GLN A 52 -12.97 2.86 -6.44
C GLN A 52 -11.86 3.35 -7.39
N ALA A 53 -11.30 4.53 -7.08
CA ALA A 53 -10.33 5.20 -7.95
C ALA A 53 -9.13 5.75 -7.18
N LEU A 54 -7.98 5.77 -7.86
CA LEU A 54 -6.75 6.42 -7.43
C LEU A 54 -6.33 7.45 -8.48
N TYR A 55 -5.90 8.61 -8.00
CA TYR A 55 -5.40 9.72 -8.79
C TYR A 55 -4.00 10.08 -8.30
N VAL A 56 -3.05 10.18 -9.21
CA VAL A 56 -1.75 10.82 -8.94
C VAL A 56 -1.77 12.18 -9.59
N LEU A 57 -1.43 13.20 -8.81
CA LEU A 57 -1.37 14.59 -9.24
C LEU A 57 0.07 15.07 -9.19
N GLU A 58 0.41 15.93 -10.14
CA GLU A 58 1.60 16.78 -10.12
C GLU A 58 1.10 18.23 -9.99
N GLY A 59 1.21 18.79 -8.78
CA GLY A 59 0.46 19.99 -8.41
C GLY A 59 -1.06 19.78 -8.56
N ASN A 60 -1.69 20.53 -9.46
CA ASN A 60 -3.14 20.44 -9.72
C ASN A 60 -3.49 19.55 -10.93
N LYS A 61 -2.50 19.01 -11.62
CA LYS A 61 -2.70 18.21 -12.84
C LYS A 61 -2.75 16.73 -12.50
N VAL A 62 -3.83 16.05 -12.86
CA VAL A 62 -3.89 14.57 -12.77
C VAL A 62 -3.00 13.97 -13.85
N ILE A 63 -1.95 13.24 -13.44
CA ILE A 63 -0.98 12.59 -14.33
C ILE A 63 -1.18 11.07 -14.42
N LEU A 64 -1.89 10.48 -13.46
CA LEU A 64 -2.38 9.09 -13.51
C LEU A 64 -3.76 9.04 -12.87
N ALA A 65 -4.67 8.29 -13.49
CA ALA A 65 -5.96 7.95 -12.91
C ALA A 65 -6.29 6.50 -13.24
N SER A 66 -6.63 5.71 -12.23
CA SER A 66 -6.88 4.28 -12.39
C SER A 66 -7.97 3.80 -11.43
N HIS A 67 -8.70 2.77 -11.85
CA HIS A 67 -9.55 2.03 -10.93
C HIS A 67 -8.70 1.23 -9.95
N VAL A 68 -9.18 1.14 -8.72
CA VAL A 68 -8.58 0.34 -7.67
C VAL A 68 -9.60 -0.62 -7.08
N CYS A 69 -9.11 -1.65 -6.38
CA CYS A 69 -9.96 -2.46 -5.51
C CYS A 69 -9.50 -2.30 -4.07
N THR A 70 -10.33 -1.68 -3.25
CA THR A 70 -10.04 -1.37 -1.84
C THR A 70 -10.56 -2.48 -0.91
N GLY A 71 -10.35 -2.27 0.39
CA GLY A 71 -10.74 -3.16 1.47
C GLY A 71 -12.25 -3.24 1.64
N LYS A 72 -12.75 -4.47 1.80
CA LYS A 72 -14.16 -4.72 2.15
C LYS A 72 -14.49 -4.14 3.53
N ARG A 73 -15.77 -3.81 3.77
CA ARG A 73 -16.27 -3.34 5.09
C ARG A 73 -15.44 -2.19 5.67
N ASP A 74 -15.04 -1.25 4.82
CA ASP A 74 -14.21 -0.10 5.21
C ASP A 74 -12.88 -0.46 5.88
N SER A 75 -12.31 -1.64 5.56
CA SER A 75 -11.00 -2.04 6.08
C SER A 75 -9.83 -1.23 5.51
N THR A 76 -10.00 -0.50 4.41
CA THR A 76 -8.99 0.48 3.98
C THR A 76 -9.17 1.76 4.82
N PRO A 77 -8.17 2.18 5.61
CA PRO A 77 -8.31 3.32 6.49
C PRO A 77 -8.39 4.63 5.68
N THR A 78 -9.28 5.53 6.10
CA THR A 78 -9.37 6.90 5.57
C THR A 78 -8.47 7.84 6.37
N GLY A 79 -7.94 8.86 5.73
CA GLY A 79 -7.08 9.86 6.37
C GLY A 79 -6.02 10.40 5.44
N TYR A 80 -5.05 11.07 6.05
CA TYR A 80 -3.85 11.55 5.39
C TYR A 80 -2.67 10.68 5.79
N PHE A 81 -1.94 10.22 4.79
CA PHE A 81 -0.83 9.29 4.90
C PHE A 81 0.33 9.81 4.05
N LYS A 82 1.45 9.11 4.14
CA LYS A 82 2.58 9.28 3.25
C LYS A 82 3.10 7.91 2.84
N VAL A 83 3.79 7.85 1.70
CA VAL A 83 4.55 6.65 1.36
C VAL A 83 5.62 6.40 2.41
N LEU A 84 5.52 5.28 3.12
CA LEU A 84 6.47 4.86 4.15
C LEU A 84 7.65 4.12 3.52
N ASP A 85 7.35 3.18 2.64
CA ASP A 85 8.31 2.31 1.97
C ASP A 85 7.79 1.82 0.61
N LYS A 86 8.70 1.33 -0.24
CA LYS A 86 8.42 0.84 -1.58
C LYS A 86 9.25 -0.39 -1.90
N GLN A 87 8.60 -1.51 -2.18
CA GLN A 87 9.25 -2.78 -2.52
C GLN A 87 8.68 -3.34 -3.83
N MET A 88 9.52 -3.41 -4.86
CA MET A 88 9.13 -3.95 -6.16
C MET A 88 8.71 -5.42 -6.05
N HIS A 89 9.49 -6.24 -5.32
CA HIS A 89 9.25 -7.67 -5.14
C HIS A 89 8.81 -8.00 -3.70
N LYS A 90 7.72 -7.38 -3.23
CA LYS A 90 7.19 -7.64 -1.88
C LYS A 90 6.50 -9.00 -1.82
N ARG A 91 6.75 -9.76 -0.76
CA ARG A 91 5.89 -10.86 -0.32
C ARG A 91 5.22 -10.50 1.00
N SER A 92 3.95 -10.87 1.17
CA SER A 92 3.24 -10.71 2.44
C SER A 92 3.92 -11.52 3.55
N SER A 93 3.98 -10.98 4.76
CA SER A 93 4.50 -11.69 5.94
C SER A 93 3.42 -12.45 6.71
N SER A 94 2.14 -12.23 6.40
CA SER A 94 1.01 -12.76 7.19
C SER A 94 0.10 -13.71 6.43
N TYR A 95 0.05 -13.64 5.09
CA TYR A 95 -0.76 -14.56 4.27
C TYR A 95 0.01 -15.02 3.03
N GLY A 96 -0.20 -16.27 2.63
CA GLY A 96 0.59 -16.90 1.58
C GLY A 96 0.27 -18.37 1.43
N PHE A 97 1.32 -19.18 1.26
CA PHE A 97 1.21 -20.60 1.00
C PHE A 97 2.22 -21.37 1.84
N TRP A 98 1.78 -22.49 2.42
CA TRP A 98 2.67 -23.55 2.85
C TRP A 98 2.97 -24.47 1.67
N VAL A 99 4.25 -24.74 1.42
CA VAL A 99 4.72 -25.47 0.25
C VAL A 99 5.54 -26.70 0.66
N LYS A 100 5.22 -27.86 0.07
CA LYS A 100 5.98 -29.11 0.21
C LYS A 100 5.75 -29.99 -1.01
N GLU A 101 6.82 -30.42 -1.69
CA GLU A 101 6.77 -31.42 -2.78
C GLU A 101 5.67 -31.15 -3.83
N GLY A 102 5.57 -29.91 -4.33
CA GLY A 102 4.57 -29.52 -5.33
C GLY A 102 3.13 -29.36 -4.79
N LYS A 103 2.91 -29.49 -3.48
CA LYS A 103 1.66 -29.16 -2.79
C LYS A 103 1.72 -27.72 -2.27
N TYR A 104 0.59 -27.02 -2.37
CA TYR A 104 0.44 -25.62 -1.95
C TYR A 104 -0.83 -25.49 -1.12
N ILE A 105 -0.69 -25.10 0.15
CA ILE A 105 -1.82 -24.89 1.05
C ILE A 105 -1.92 -23.38 1.33
N PRO A 106 -2.96 -22.67 0.83
CA PRO A 106 -3.15 -21.28 1.16
C PRO A 106 -3.46 -21.13 2.65
N SER A 107 -2.68 -20.33 3.35
CA SER A 107 -2.87 -20.11 4.79
C SER A 107 -2.18 -18.83 5.27
N ASP A 108 -2.50 -18.46 6.50
CA ASP A 108 -1.66 -17.54 7.26
C ASP A 108 -0.35 -18.23 7.71
N VAL A 109 0.54 -17.42 8.26
CA VAL A 109 1.84 -17.90 8.77
C VAL A 109 1.71 -18.79 10.00
N SER A 110 0.56 -18.80 10.69
CA SER A 110 0.33 -19.68 11.85
C SER A 110 -0.17 -21.07 11.46
N GLY A 111 -0.75 -21.24 10.27
CA GLY A 111 -1.33 -22.50 9.81
C GLY A 111 -0.33 -23.56 9.32
N CYS A 112 0.83 -23.69 9.96
CA CYS A 112 1.86 -24.67 9.58
C CYS A 112 1.31 -26.11 9.63
N PRO A 113 1.31 -26.87 8.52
CA PRO A 113 0.77 -28.23 8.51
C PRO A 113 1.67 -29.28 9.19
N GLY A 114 2.89 -28.92 9.58
CA GLY A 114 3.85 -29.81 10.25
C GLY A 114 5.26 -29.78 9.64
N PRO A 115 6.14 -30.72 10.04
CA PRO A 115 7.54 -30.73 9.60
C PRO A 115 7.72 -30.86 8.08
N GLY A 116 8.73 -30.15 7.57
CA GLY A 116 9.12 -30.16 6.16
C GLY A 116 8.26 -29.27 5.24
N TRP A 117 7.32 -28.51 5.80
CA TRP A 117 6.62 -27.46 5.07
C TRP A 117 7.38 -26.13 5.17
N ARG A 118 7.41 -25.37 4.06
CA ARG A 118 8.02 -24.04 4.00
C ARG A 118 6.97 -22.99 3.70
N TYR A 119 6.98 -21.88 4.44
CA TYR A 119 6.09 -20.77 4.18
C TYR A 119 6.60 -19.88 3.04
N VAL A 120 5.69 -19.45 2.16
CA VAL A 120 5.95 -18.49 1.09
C VAL A 120 4.85 -17.44 1.10
N GLY A 121 5.22 -16.20 1.42
CA GLY A 121 4.29 -15.08 1.40
C GLY A 121 3.67 -14.83 0.03
N TYR A 122 2.41 -14.40 0.01
CA TYR A 122 1.71 -14.03 -1.21
C TYR A 122 2.45 -12.87 -1.92
N PRO A 123 2.69 -12.97 -3.23
CA PRO A 123 3.40 -11.92 -3.97
C PRO A 123 2.55 -10.65 -4.10
N MET A 124 3.16 -9.50 -3.84
CA MET A 124 2.56 -8.18 -3.93
C MET A 124 3.46 -7.28 -4.79
N PRO A 125 3.51 -7.48 -6.11
CA PRO A 125 4.40 -6.71 -6.98
C PRO A 125 4.12 -5.21 -6.88
N TYR A 126 5.18 -4.40 -6.97
CA TYR A 126 5.10 -2.93 -6.93
C TYR A 126 4.43 -2.39 -5.66
N ALA A 127 4.72 -3.00 -4.51
CA ALA A 127 4.11 -2.61 -3.24
C ALA A 127 4.65 -1.27 -2.73
N VAL A 128 3.72 -0.38 -2.37
CA VAL A 128 3.97 0.92 -1.74
C VAL A 128 3.22 0.92 -0.41
N GLU A 129 3.95 0.96 0.68
CA GLU A 129 3.38 0.99 2.03
C GLU A 129 2.96 2.41 2.38
N PHE A 130 1.73 2.60 2.86
CA PHE A 130 1.22 3.91 3.29
C PHE A 130 0.82 3.96 4.77
N SER A 131 0.66 2.79 5.38
CA SER A 131 0.42 2.57 6.81
C SER A 131 0.95 1.17 7.14
N PRO A 132 1.46 0.89 8.36
CA PRO A 132 2.00 -0.42 8.70
C PRO A 132 1.04 -1.57 8.34
N GLY A 133 1.47 -2.45 7.43
CA GLY A 133 0.67 -3.57 6.95
C GLY A 133 -0.36 -3.25 5.86
N TYR A 134 -0.43 -1.99 5.39
CA TYR A 134 -1.30 -1.54 4.31
C TYR A 134 -0.51 -1.04 3.12
N TYR A 135 -0.78 -1.63 1.95
CA TYR A 135 -0.05 -1.37 0.73
C TYR A 135 -0.98 -0.97 -0.41
N ILE A 136 -0.50 -0.10 -1.29
CA ILE A 136 -0.98 0.03 -2.67
C ILE A 136 -0.07 -0.87 -3.52
N HIS A 137 -0.62 -1.85 -4.21
CA HIS A 137 0.19 -2.83 -4.94
C HIS A 137 -0.56 -3.45 -6.13
N GLN A 138 0.14 -4.22 -6.95
CA GLN A 138 -0.49 -4.96 -8.05
C GLN A 138 -1.44 -6.04 -7.52
N GLY A 139 -2.62 -6.17 -8.13
CA GLY A 139 -3.55 -7.27 -7.89
C GLY A 139 -4.80 -7.17 -8.74
N TYR A 140 -5.73 -8.12 -8.58
CA TYR A 140 -6.98 -8.11 -9.33
C TYR A 140 -7.87 -6.95 -8.88
N VAL A 141 -8.34 -6.17 -9.85
CA VAL A 141 -9.16 -4.98 -9.63
C VAL A 141 -10.62 -5.33 -9.87
N TRP A 142 -11.32 -5.58 -8.77
CA TRP A 142 -12.77 -5.77 -8.77
C TRP A 142 -13.50 -4.41 -8.85
N PRO A 143 -14.71 -4.36 -9.42
CA PRO A 143 -15.52 -3.14 -9.45
C PRO A 143 -16.06 -2.73 -8.08
N VAL A 144 -15.86 -3.57 -7.06
CA VAL A 144 -16.31 -3.37 -5.69
C VAL A 144 -15.17 -3.66 -4.71
N PRO A 145 -15.20 -3.10 -3.49
CA PRO A 145 -14.22 -3.41 -2.46
C PRO A 145 -14.18 -4.92 -2.16
N ARG A 146 -12.98 -5.52 -2.24
CA ARG A 146 -12.79 -6.98 -2.08
C ARG A 146 -11.42 -7.37 -1.52
N SER A 147 -10.57 -6.42 -1.14
CA SER A 147 -9.32 -6.75 -0.45
C SER A 147 -9.56 -6.84 1.07
N HIS A 148 -8.49 -7.13 1.82
CA HIS A 148 -8.47 -7.09 3.30
C HIS A 148 -8.02 -5.73 3.86
N GLY A 149 -7.83 -4.71 3.02
CA GLY A 149 -7.40 -3.38 3.43
C GLY A 149 -6.44 -2.73 2.45
N CYS A 150 -5.58 -3.52 1.81
CA CYS A 150 -4.68 -3.06 0.75
C CYS A 150 -5.47 -2.53 -0.47
N ILE A 151 -4.86 -1.64 -1.23
CA ILE A 151 -5.45 -1.04 -2.42
C ILE A 151 -4.79 -1.69 -3.64
N ARG A 152 -5.58 -2.38 -4.46
CA ARG A 152 -5.04 -3.12 -5.62
C ARG A 152 -5.17 -2.30 -6.90
N LEU A 153 -4.10 -2.32 -7.70
CA LEU A 153 -4.01 -1.76 -9.05
C LEU A 153 -3.76 -2.86 -10.08
N GLU A 154 -4.18 -2.65 -11.32
CA GLU A 154 -3.76 -3.48 -12.45
C GLU A 154 -2.25 -3.40 -12.67
N TRP A 155 -1.66 -4.42 -13.31
CA TRP A 155 -0.22 -4.55 -13.48
C TRP A 155 0.47 -3.28 -13.98
N LYS A 156 0.07 -2.78 -15.15
CA LYS A 156 0.67 -1.59 -15.77
C LYS A 156 0.47 -0.33 -14.92
N GLU A 157 -0.65 -0.22 -14.23
CA GLU A 157 -0.97 0.94 -13.40
C GLU A 157 -0.23 0.90 -12.06
N ALA A 158 -0.01 -0.28 -11.49
CA ALA A 158 0.82 -0.48 -10.31
C ALA A 158 2.28 -0.13 -10.60
N GLU A 159 2.83 -0.57 -11.73
CA GLU A 159 4.18 -0.21 -12.17
C GLU A 159 4.34 1.30 -12.36
N ARG A 160 3.39 1.94 -13.06
CA ARG A 160 3.39 3.41 -13.26
C ARG A 160 3.29 4.14 -11.94
N PHE A 161 2.35 3.76 -11.09
CA PHE A 161 2.18 4.32 -9.76
C PHE A 161 3.47 4.23 -8.95
N TYR A 162 4.09 3.05 -8.91
CA TYR A 162 5.34 2.82 -8.21
C TYR A 162 6.48 3.70 -8.74
N LYS A 163 6.55 3.99 -10.03
CA LYS A 163 7.56 4.91 -10.60
C LYS A 163 7.29 6.39 -10.30
N LEU A 164 6.04 6.76 -10.05
CA LEU A 164 5.64 8.16 -9.86
C LEU A 164 5.78 8.64 -8.42
N VAL A 165 5.60 7.76 -7.43
CA VAL A 165 5.60 8.13 -6.02
C VAL A 165 6.94 7.79 -5.38
N ASP A 166 7.38 8.57 -4.41
CA ASP A 166 8.59 8.33 -3.61
C ASP A 166 8.25 8.30 -2.12
N ARG A 167 9.18 7.80 -1.29
CA ARG A 167 9.01 7.87 0.17
C ARG A 167 8.74 9.32 0.58
N GLY A 168 7.75 9.53 1.44
CA GLY A 168 7.27 10.85 1.81
C GLY A 168 6.16 11.42 0.92
N THR A 169 5.89 10.85 -0.26
CA THR A 169 4.80 11.33 -1.14
C THR A 169 3.46 11.33 -0.39
N PRO A 170 2.70 12.44 -0.40
CA PRO A 170 1.40 12.58 0.24
C PRO A 170 0.37 11.60 -0.32
N ILE A 171 -0.44 11.00 0.54
CA ILE A 171 -1.58 10.19 0.16
C ILE A 171 -2.81 10.62 0.96
N SER A 172 -3.88 11.00 0.27
CA SER A 172 -5.20 11.32 0.86
C SER A 172 -6.19 10.22 0.50
N ILE A 173 -6.69 9.49 1.51
CA ILE A 173 -7.69 8.43 1.32
C ILE A 173 -9.01 8.90 1.92
N LYS A 174 -10.03 9.05 1.07
CA LYS A 174 -11.34 9.56 1.48
C LYS A 174 -12.47 8.78 0.80
N LYS A 175 -13.69 8.94 1.32
CA LYS A 175 -14.89 8.37 0.68
C LYS A 175 -15.09 8.90 -0.74
N THR A 176 -14.84 10.19 -0.96
CA THR A 176 -14.89 10.82 -2.28
C THR A 176 -13.72 11.78 -2.46
N GLN A 177 -13.40 12.08 -3.72
CA GLN A 177 -12.39 13.06 -4.11
C GLN A 177 -12.94 14.02 -5.18
N PRO A 178 -12.47 15.28 -5.25
CA PRO A 178 -12.90 16.22 -6.29
C PRO A 178 -12.73 15.68 -7.73
N GLU A 179 -11.72 14.86 -7.95
CA GLU A 179 -11.36 14.26 -9.23
C GLU A 179 -12.41 13.25 -9.74
N ASP A 180 -13.25 12.70 -8.84
CA ASP A 180 -14.33 11.77 -9.18
C ASP A 180 -15.24 12.36 -10.27
N LYS A 181 -15.60 13.65 -10.12
CA LYS A 181 -16.52 14.35 -11.02
C LYS A 181 -15.91 14.64 -12.40
N LYS A 182 -14.59 14.79 -12.48
CA LYS A 182 -13.87 15.24 -13.69
C LYS A 182 -13.29 14.07 -14.48
N VAL A 183 -12.47 13.26 -13.81
CA VAL A 183 -11.70 12.17 -14.40
C VAL A 183 -12.30 10.81 -14.04
N GLY A 184 -12.76 10.65 -12.79
CA GLY A 184 -13.29 9.39 -12.26
C GLY A 184 -14.41 8.78 -13.10
N LYS A 185 -15.38 9.60 -13.53
CA LYS A 185 -16.51 9.16 -14.38
C LYS A 185 -16.10 8.54 -15.72
N ARG A 186 -14.89 8.79 -16.20
CA ARG A 186 -14.40 8.34 -17.51
C ARG A 186 -13.46 7.14 -17.41
N LEU A 187 -13.16 6.67 -16.19
CA LEU A 187 -12.33 5.50 -15.99
C LEU A 187 -13.03 4.26 -16.56
N LYS A 188 -12.27 3.45 -17.29
CA LYS A 188 -12.76 2.17 -17.80
C LYS A 188 -12.42 1.09 -16.80
N GLN A 189 -13.43 0.42 -16.26
CA GLN A 189 -13.26 -0.68 -15.32
C GLN A 189 -12.34 -1.77 -15.90
N PRO A 190 -11.21 -2.08 -15.24
CA PRO A 190 -10.37 -3.19 -15.63
C PRO A 190 -11.08 -4.52 -15.46
N LYS A 191 -10.71 -5.51 -16.29
CA LYS A 191 -11.34 -6.83 -16.34
C LYS A 191 -10.48 -7.94 -15.72
N SER A 192 -9.38 -7.63 -15.00
CA SER A 192 -8.57 -8.67 -14.33
C SER A 192 -9.40 -9.56 -13.41
N TYR A 193 -10.42 -9.02 -12.74
CA TYR A 193 -11.31 -9.78 -11.87
C TYR A 193 -12.06 -10.94 -12.54
N LYS A 194 -12.14 -10.95 -13.89
CA LYS A 194 -12.76 -12.04 -14.65
C LYS A 194 -11.78 -13.17 -15.00
N LYS A 195 -10.49 -12.96 -14.81
CA LYS A 195 -9.47 -13.97 -15.07
C LYS A 195 -9.50 -15.02 -13.95
N PRO A 196 -9.16 -16.28 -14.23
CA PRO A 196 -8.96 -17.27 -13.18
C PRO A 196 -7.83 -16.82 -12.25
N ASP A 197 -7.85 -17.33 -11.01
CA ASP A 197 -6.74 -17.10 -10.10
C ASP A 197 -5.45 -17.73 -10.67
N PRO A 198 -4.29 -17.07 -10.52
CA PRO A 198 -3.03 -17.64 -10.99
C PRO A 198 -2.70 -18.94 -10.24
N SER A 199 -1.99 -19.85 -10.90
CA SER A 199 -1.61 -21.10 -10.25
C SER A 199 -0.75 -20.83 -9.01
N PRO A 200 -0.94 -21.59 -7.90
CA PRO A 200 -0.09 -21.45 -6.72
C PRO A 200 1.40 -21.60 -7.03
N PHE A 201 1.77 -22.49 -7.97
CA PHE A 201 3.14 -22.63 -8.47
C PHE A 201 3.72 -21.29 -8.97
N LEU A 202 2.95 -20.54 -9.77
CA LEU A 202 3.37 -19.22 -10.23
C LEU A 202 3.51 -18.25 -9.05
N LEU A 203 2.51 -18.22 -8.16
CA LEU A 203 2.46 -17.27 -7.02
C LEU A 203 3.59 -17.46 -6.01
N VAL A 204 4.04 -18.70 -5.79
CA VAL A 204 5.16 -18.97 -4.86
C VAL A 204 6.55 -18.81 -5.49
N SER A 205 6.63 -18.54 -6.80
CA SER A 205 7.88 -18.38 -7.54
C SER A 205 8.20 -16.91 -7.82
N GLU A 206 9.43 -16.63 -8.28
CA GLU A 206 9.82 -15.27 -8.71
C GLU A 206 9.09 -14.82 -9.99
N ARG A 207 8.51 -15.76 -10.74
CA ARG A 207 7.68 -15.45 -11.93
C ARG A 207 6.44 -14.63 -11.57
N ALA A 208 6.02 -14.63 -10.31
CA ALA A 208 4.95 -13.75 -9.83
C ALA A 208 5.26 -12.25 -9.96
N PHE A 209 6.54 -11.88 -9.98
CA PHE A 209 6.99 -10.48 -10.11
C PHE A 209 7.29 -10.08 -11.57
N ASN A 210 7.35 -11.05 -12.49
CA ASN A 210 7.47 -10.80 -13.91
C ASN A 210 6.67 -11.85 -14.72
N PRO A 211 5.34 -11.67 -14.87
CA PRO A 211 4.46 -12.64 -15.50
C PRO A 211 4.42 -12.53 -17.03
N TYR A 212 5.25 -11.66 -17.63
CA TYR A 212 5.35 -11.43 -19.07
C TYR A 212 6.74 -11.79 -19.59
#